data_AF-A0A968Y7M8-F1
#
_entry.id   AF-A0A968Y7M8-F1
#
_cell.length_a   1.000
_cell.length_b   1.000
_cell.length_c   1.000
_cell.angle_alpha   90.00
_cell.angle_beta   90.00
_cell.angle_gamma   90.00
#
_symmetry.space_group_name_H-M   'P 1'
#
loop_
_entity.id
_entity.type
_entity.pdbx_description
1 polymer ?
#
loop_
_entity_poly.entity_id
_entity_poly.type
_entity_poly.pdbx_seq_one_letter_code
_entity_poly.pdbx_strand_id
1 'polypeptide(L)'
;EAQQWCDKPENKEEMCQIISQDKWLKVPVADILGRMKGEIDYGTGRVEAASPVAMKFWRDNASYPYKSHDAWFITENIRWGYIPAATDIKATVDKVNREDIWKAAATTLGVPAAEIPTTTSRGVETFFDGVKFDPEKPQDYLTGLAIKKA
;
A
#
# COMPACT_ATOMS: atom_id res chain seq x y z
N GLU A 1 -7.57 13.99 5.76
CA GLU A 1 -6.77 15.07 6.37
C GLU A 1 -5.53 14.58 7.10
N ALA A 2 -5.61 13.74 8.15
CA ALA A 2 -4.42 13.25 8.87
C ALA A 2 -3.38 12.58 7.94
N GLN A 3 -3.81 11.75 7.00
CA GLN A 3 -2.93 11.18 5.96
C GLN A 3 -2.22 12.26 5.12
N GLN A 4 -2.93 13.31 4.69
CA GLN A 4 -2.34 14.44 3.94
C GLN A 4 -1.30 15.17 4.79
N TRP A 5 -1.60 15.40 6.07
CA TRP A 5 -0.68 16.03 7.00
C TRP A 5 0.57 15.18 7.24
N CYS A 6 0.42 13.87 7.49
CA CYS A 6 1.53 12.94 7.70
C CYS A 6 2.41 12.74 6.47
N ASP A 7 1.89 12.99 5.26
CA ASP A 7 2.64 12.79 4.02
C ASP A 7 3.55 13.98 3.66
N LYS A 8 3.23 15.17 4.16
CA LYS A 8 4.00 16.40 3.95
C LYS A 8 5.40 16.30 4.59
N PRO A 9 6.49 16.59 3.84
CA PRO A 9 7.85 16.55 4.36
C PRO A 9 8.06 17.42 5.61
N GLU A 10 7.47 18.62 5.63
CA GLU A 10 7.58 19.59 6.72
C GLU A 10 6.99 19.08 8.04
N ASN A 11 6.08 18.11 7.99
CA ASN A 11 5.39 17.58 9.17
C ASN A 11 6.04 16.30 9.73
N LYS A 12 7.02 15.71 9.03
CA LYS A 12 7.58 14.40 9.42
C LYS A 12 8.23 14.41 10.79
N GLU A 13 8.89 15.51 11.15
CA GLU A 13 9.52 15.67 12.46
C GLU A 13 8.48 15.70 13.58
N GLU A 14 7.47 16.56 13.45
CA GLU A 14 6.39 16.65 14.42
C GLU A 14 5.61 15.32 14.50
N MET A 15 5.32 14.69 13.37
CA MET A 15 4.67 13.37 13.31
C MET A 15 5.43 12.34 14.16
N CYS A 16 6.75 12.24 13.98
CA CYS A 16 7.60 11.33 14.73
C CYS A 16 7.68 11.71 16.22
N GLN A 17 7.72 12.99 16.56
CA GLN A 17 7.67 13.46 17.95
C GLN A 17 6.33 13.11 18.63
N ILE A 18 5.22 13.11 17.89
CA ILE A 18 3.92 12.70 18.42
C ILE A 18 3.92 11.20 18.67
N ILE A 19 4.19 10.36 17.67
CA ILE A 19 4.03 8.89 17.78
C ILE A 19 5.08 8.22 18.66
N SER A 20 6.22 8.88 18.93
CA SER A 20 7.29 8.36 19.82
C SER A 20 6.94 8.42 21.31
N GLN A 21 5.95 9.24 21.71
CA GLN A 21 5.60 9.43 23.12
C GLN A 21 5.20 8.11 23.79
N ASP A 22 5.36 8.04 25.11
CA ASP A 22 5.04 6.85 25.93
C ASP A 22 3.61 6.35 25.74
N LYS A 23 2.66 7.28 25.55
CA LYS A 23 1.25 6.97 25.30
C LYS A 23 0.98 6.31 23.93
N TRP A 24 1.99 6.22 23.07
CA TRP A 24 1.91 5.66 21.72
C TRP A 24 2.94 4.54 21.54
N LEU A 25 4.03 4.76 20.78
CA LEU A 25 5.02 3.72 20.48
C LEU A 25 6.08 3.57 21.57
N LYS A 26 6.34 4.62 22.36
CA LYS A 26 7.41 4.65 23.37
C LYS A 26 8.77 4.26 22.78
N VAL A 27 9.16 4.87 21.67
CA VAL A 27 10.45 4.64 20.99
C VAL A 27 11.23 5.94 20.81
N PRO A 28 12.57 5.92 20.76
CA PRO A 28 13.35 7.10 20.40
C PRO A 28 12.94 7.66 19.02
N VAL A 29 12.79 8.98 18.92
CA VAL A 29 12.49 9.66 17.63
C VAL A 29 13.54 9.33 16.56
N ALA A 30 14.81 9.23 16.97
CA ALA A 30 15.92 8.93 16.08
C ALA A 30 15.77 7.58 15.34
N ASP A 31 15.05 6.61 15.92
CA ASP A 31 14.89 5.28 15.33
C ASP A 31 13.84 5.27 14.20
N ILE A 32 12.95 6.27 14.15
CA ILE A 32 11.83 6.32 13.21
C ILE A 32 11.94 7.46 12.20
N LEU A 33 12.58 8.57 12.55
CA LEU A 33 12.57 9.80 11.75
C LEU A 33 13.25 9.62 10.39
N GLY A 34 14.44 9.01 10.36
CA GLY A 34 15.18 8.79 9.11
C GLY A 34 14.34 8.02 8.09
N ARG A 35 13.74 6.90 8.52
CA ARG A 35 12.87 6.07 7.68
C ARG A 35 11.65 6.84 7.16
N MET A 36 11.06 7.71 7.98
CA MET A 36 9.92 8.55 7.58
C MET A 36 10.29 9.64 6.56
N LYS A 37 11.56 10.07 6.55
CA LYS A 37 12.14 10.97 5.54
C LYS A 37 12.68 10.24 4.31
N GLY A 38 12.71 8.91 4.32
CA GLY A 38 13.29 8.09 3.25
C GLY A 38 14.81 7.92 3.35
N GLU A 39 15.39 8.28 4.49
CA GLU A 39 16.79 8.03 4.82
C GLU A 39 16.92 6.60 5.36
N ILE A 40 17.52 5.72 4.58
CA ILE A 40 17.63 4.29 4.88
C ILE A 40 19.10 3.87 4.87
N ASP A 41 19.63 3.57 6.05
CA ASP A 41 20.83 2.76 6.21
C ASP A 41 20.43 1.28 6.25
N TYR A 42 20.99 0.49 5.33
CA TYR A 42 20.75 -0.95 5.22
C TYR A 42 21.71 -1.79 6.08
N GLY A 43 22.69 -1.18 6.74
CA GLY A 43 23.65 -1.86 7.62
C GLY A 43 24.73 -2.66 6.88
N THR A 44 24.72 -2.63 5.54
CA THR A 44 25.69 -3.34 4.67
C THR A 44 26.67 -2.38 3.98
N GLY A 45 26.72 -1.12 4.42
CA GLY A 45 27.46 -0.03 3.75
C GLY A 45 26.66 0.68 2.65
N ARG A 46 25.45 0.20 2.30
CA ARG A 46 24.50 0.91 1.45
C ARG A 46 23.66 1.87 2.30
N VAL A 47 23.73 3.16 1.96
CA VAL A 47 22.91 4.21 2.56
C VAL A 47 22.18 4.97 1.46
N GLU A 48 20.87 5.16 1.60
CA GLU A 48 20.03 5.95 0.71
C GLU A 48 19.49 7.17 1.45
N ALA A 49 19.79 8.37 0.96
CA ALA A 49 19.30 9.61 1.59
C ALA A 49 17.87 9.98 1.17
N ALA A 50 17.38 9.45 0.05
CA ALA A 50 16.05 9.75 -0.49
C ALA A 50 15.48 8.53 -1.21
N SER A 51 15.18 7.49 -0.44
CA SER A 51 14.70 6.22 -1.00
C SER A 51 13.36 6.41 -1.73
N PRO A 52 13.21 5.91 -2.97
CA PRO A 52 11.96 6.03 -3.73
C PRO A 52 10.80 5.22 -3.11
N VAL A 53 11.12 4.29 -2.20
CA VAL A 53 10.16 3.43 -1.48
C VAL A 53 9.82 3.96 -0.08
N ALA A 54 10.15 5.23 0.22
CA ALA A 54 9.75 5.87 1.47
C ALA A 54 8.23 5.81 1.68
N MET A 55 7.81 5.65 2.94
CA MET A 55 6.40 5.49 3.30
C MET A 55 5.55 6.67 2.80
N LYS A 56 4.39 6.34 2.22
CA LYS A 56 3.41 7.29 1.70
C LYS A 56 2.09 7.09 2.42
N PHE A 57 1.43 8.18 2.76
CA PHE A 57 0.11 8.15 3.39
C PHE A 57 -0.99 8.72 2.50
N TRP A 58 -0.63 9.56 1.52
CA TRP A 58 -1.60 10.28 0.71
C TRP A 58 -1.24 10.33 -0.78
N ARG A 59 -0.04 10.81 -1.11
CA ARG A 59 0.44 10.97 -2.50
C ARG A 59 0.43 9.64 -3.26
N ASP A 60 0.36 9.74 -4.58
CA ASP A 60 0.25 8.58 -5.49
C ASP A 60 -0.95 7.68 -5.16
N ASN A 61 -2.04 8.31 -4.69
CA ASN A 61 -3.30 7.69 -4.30
C ASN A 61 -3.15 6.61 -3.20
N ALA A 62 -2.14 6.73 -2.32
CA ALA A 62 -1.84 5.74 -1.28
C ALA A 62 -3.02 5.45 -0.33
N SER A 63 -3.93 6.41 -0.13
CA SER A 63 -5.11 6.24 0.72
C SER A 63 -6.26 5.47 0.06
N TYR A 64 -6.36 5.49 -1.27
CA TYR A 64 -7.48 4.87 -1.97
C TYR A 64 -7.35 3.34 -1.97
N PRO A 65 -8.36 2.59 -1.49
CA PRO A 65 -8.27 1.15 -1.37
C PRO A 65 -8.59 0.46 -2.71
N TYR A 66 -7.61 0.40 -3.61
CA TYR A 66 -7.76 -0.27 -4.91
C TYR A 66 -8.19 -1.73 -4.75
N LYS A 67 -9.32 -2.10 -5.37
CA LYS A 67 -9.79 -3.50 -5.45
C LYS A 67 -8.77 -4.43 -6.09
N SER A 68 -7.93 -3.93 -7.00
CA SER A 68 -6.84 -4.72 -7.59
C SER A 68 -5.79 -5.17 -6.57
N HIS A 69 -5.54 -4.38 -5.52
CA HIS A 69 -4.61 -4.77 -4.45
C HIS A 69 -5.21 -5.83 -3.54
N ASP A 70 -6.48 -5.70 -3.18
CA ASP A 70 -7.19 -6.74 -2.43
C ASP A 70 -7.23 -8.07 -3.22
N ALA A 71 -7.48 -7.99 -4.53
CA ALA A 71 -7.43 -9.15 -5.42
C ALA A 71 -6.05 -9.81 -5.43
N TRP A 72 -4.97 -9.04 -5.44
CA TRP A 72 -3.61 -9.57 -5.32
C TRP A 72 -3.40 -10.28 -3.98
N PHE A 73 -3.82 -9.69 -2.85
CA PHE A 73 -3.69 -10.33 -1.54
C PHE A 73 -4.43 -11.66 -1.45
N ILE A 74 -5.65 -11.75 -1.98
CA ILE A 74 -6.40 -13.03 -2.02
C ILE A 74 -5.67 -14.01 -2.93
N THR A 75 -5.19 -13.57 -4.10
CA THR A 75 -4.44 -14.40 -5.04
C THR A 75 -3.18 -14.97 -4.40
N GLU A 76 -2.41 -14.17 -3.66
CA GLU A 76 -1.19 -14.60 -2.98
C GLU A 76 -1.50 -15.57 -1.82
N ASN A 77 -2.64 -15.40 -1.15
CA ASN A 77 -3.10 -16.37 -0.16
C ASN A 77 -3.55 -17.70 -0.80
N ILE A 78 -4.09 -17.67 -2.02
CA ILE A 78 -4.35 -18.89 -2.81
C ILE A 78 -3.02 -19.56 -3.19
N ARG A 79 -2.03 -18.78 -3.67
CA ARG A 79 -0.69 -19.28 -4.02
C ARG A 79 -0.08 -20.13 -2.90
N TRP A 80 -0.18 -19.66 -1.66
CA TRP A 80 0.35 -20.35 -0.47
C TRP A 80 -0.64 -21.35 0.17
N GLY A 81 -1.85 -21.46 -0.38
CA GLY A 81 -2.90 -22.37 0.06
C GLY A 81 -3.46 -22.07 1.44
N TYR A 82 -3.49 -20.79 1.83
CA TYR A 82 -4.24 -20.28 2.99
C TYR A 82 -5.71 -20.04 2.64
N ILE A 83 -6.00 -19.69 1.39
CA ILE A 83 -7.35 -19.57 0.85
C ILE A 83 -7.57 -20.68 -0.20
N PRO A 84 -8.74 -21.35 -0.22
CA PRO A 84 -9.03 -22.38 -1.22
C PRO A 84 -8.89 -21.85 -2.65
N ALA A 85 -8.28 -22.63 -3.53
CA ALA A 85 -8.06 -22.25 -4.94
C ALA A 85 -9.37 -21.98 -5.72
N ALA A 86 -10.49 -22.57 -5.28
CA ALA A 86 -11.80 -22.33 -5.87
C ALA A 86 -12.49 -21.04 -5.40
N THR A 87 -11.83 -20.22 -4.56
CA THR A 87 -12.42 -18.98 -4.05
C THR A 87 -12.64 -17.98 -5.18
N ASP A 88 -13.87 -17.47 -5.31
CA ASP A 88 -14.17 -16.36 -6.20
C ASP A 88 -13.56 -15.07 -5.62
N ILE A 89 -12.38 -14.72 -6.14
CA ILE A 89 -11.61 -13.54 -5.74
C ILE A 89 -12.46 -12.29 -5.91
N LYS A 90 -13.10 -12.12 -7.07
CA LYS A 90 -13.85 -10.91 -7.40
C LYS A 90 -15.05 -10.74 -6.48
N ALA A 91 -15.85 -11.78 -6.31
CA ALA A 91 -17.02 -11.73 -5.42
C ALA A 91 -16.62 -11.43 -3.97
N THR A 92 -15.49 -11.98 -3.51
CA THR A 92 -14.97 -11.75 -2.17
C THR A 92 -14.54 -10.28 -1.99
N VAL A 93 -13.76 -9.74 -2.93
CA VAL A 93 -13.34 -8.32 -2.90
C VAL A 93 -14.54 -7.39 -2.97
N ASP A 94 -15.49 -7.63 -3.88
CA ASP A 94 -16.68 -6.77 -4.04
C ASP A 94 -17.58 -6.73 -2.80
N LYS A 95 -17.56 -7.78 -1.98
CA LYS A 95 -18.32 -7.83 -0.73
C LYS A 95 -17.67 -7.03 0.41
N VAL A 96 -16.34 -6.89 0.39
CA VAL A 96 -15.56 -6.34 1.53
C VAL A 96 -15.04 -4.93 1.24
N ASN A 97 -14.48 -4.71 0.05
CA ASN A 97 -13.88 -3.44 -0.31
C ASN A 97 -14.96 -2.37 -0.49
N ARG A 98 -14.83 -1.28 0.27
CA ARG A 98 -15.73 -0.12 0.27
C ARG A 98 -15.07 1.14 -0.27
N GLU A 99 -14.38 1.02 -1.41
CA GLU A 99 -13.83 2.18 -2.14
C GLU A 99 -14.90 3.23 -2.47
N ASP A 100 -16.16 2.81 -2.61
CA ASP A 100 -17.31 3.71 -2.80
C ASP A 100 -17.48 4.69 -1.62
N ILE A 101 -17.30 4.21 -0.38
CA ILE A 101 -17.34 5.07 0.82
C ILE A 101 -16.16 6.04 0.79
N TRP A 102 -14.97 5.56 0.42
CA TRP A 102 -13.79 6.41 0.32
C TRP A 102 -14.01 7.55 -0.68
N LYS A 103 -14.54 7.25 -1.87
CA LYS A 103 -14.85 8.26 -2.89
C LYS A 103 -15.89 9.26 -2.40
N ALA A 104 -16.99 8.79 -1.81
CA ALA A 104 -18.03 9.67 -1.28
C ALA A 104 -17.47 10.64 -0.22
N ALA A 105 -16.62 10.15 0.68
CA ALA A 105 -15.95 10.97 1.69
C ALA A 105 -14.96 11.96 1.06
N ALA A 106 -14.12 11.51 0.12
CA ALA A 106 -13.15 12.36 -0.57
C ALA A 106 -13.84 13.51 -1.34
N THR A 107 -14.93 13.22 -2.04
CA THR A 107 -15.76 14.24 -2.70
C THR A 107 -16.35 15.22 -1.70
N THR A 108 -16.90 14.73 -0.58
CA THR A 108 -17.49 15.58 0.46
C THR A 108 -16.46 16.52 1.10
N LEU A 109 -15.23 16.03 1.29
CA LEU A 109 -14.11 16.80 1.83
C LEU A 109 -13.45 17.73 0.80
N GLY A 110 -13.92 17.73 -0.46
CA GLY A 110 -13.35 18.56 -1.51
C GLY A 110 -11.94 18.15 -1.96
N VAL A 111 -11.58 16.87 -1.82
CA VAL A 111 -10.32 16.35 -2.36
C VAL A 111 -10.28 16.60 -3.88
N PRO A 112 -9.16 17.12 -4.44
CA PRO A 112 -9.06 17.38 -5.86
C PRO A 112 -9.39 16.15 -6.70
N ALA A 113 -10.16 16.33 -7.79
CA ALA A 113 -10.58 15.21 -8.64
C ALA A 113 -9.40 14.40 -9.21
N ALA A 114 -8.25 15.05 -9.45
CA ALA A 114 -7.02 14.38 -9.90
C ALA A 114 -6.43 13.41 -8.87
N GLU A 115 -6.79 13.55 -7.58
CA GLU A 115 -6.32 12.68 -6.49
C GLU A 115 -7.35 11.58 -6.15
N ILE A 116 -8.51 11.57 -6.81
CA ILE A 116 -9.54 10.54 -6.69
C ILE A 116 -9.43 9.61 -7.91
N PRO A 117 -9.01 8.35 -7.73
CA PRO A 117 -8.89 7.42 -8.86
C PRO A 117 -10.22 7.18 -9.58
N THR A 118 -10.17 7.18 -10.91
CA THR A 118 -11.35 6.95 -11.77
C THR A 118 -11.66 5.45 -11.94
N THR A 119 -10.68 4.58 -11.70
CA THR A 119 -10.81 3.12 -11.75
C THR A 119 -10.65 2.52 -10.37
N THR A 120 -11.19 1.30 -10.17
CA THR A 120 -10.97 0.50 -8.95
C THR A 120 -9.69 -0.33 -9.01
N SER A 121 -9.01 -0.32 -10.15
CA SER A 121 -7.74 -1.02 -10.39
C SER A 121 -6.63 0.00 -10.64
N ARG A 122 -5.44 -0.27 -10.09
CA ARG A 122 -4.22 0.50 -10.38
C ARG A 122 -3.47 -0.01 -11.63
N GLY A 123 -4.05 -0.99 -12.33
CA GLY A 123 -3.48 -1.60 -13.52
C GLY A 123 -2.57 -2.79 -13.19
N VAL A 124 -1.68 -3.11 -14.13
CA VAL A 124 -0.72 -4.21 -14.01
C VAL A 124 0.38 -3.82 -13.03
N GLU A 125 0.56 -4.61 -11.97
CA GLU A 125 1.61 -4.42 -10.98
C GLU A 125 2.87 -5.21 -11.40
N THR A 126 4.06 -4.64 -11.23
CA THR A 126 5.34 -5.28 -11.59
C THR A 126 6.22 -5.43 -10.35
N PHE A 127 6.68 -6.66 -10.09
CA PHE A 127 7.56 -7.01 -8.97
C PHE A 127 9.04 -6.81 -9.34
N PHE A 128 9.92 -6.85 -8.33
CA PHE A 128 11.36 -6.60 -8.51
C PHE A 128 12.06 -7.65 -9.41
N ASP A 129 11.50 -8.86 -9.50
CA ASP A 129 11.98 -9.98 -10.32
C ASP A 129 11.38 -9.97 -11.74
N GLY A 130 10.62 -8.92 -12.08
CA GLY A 130 9.97 -8.76 -13.38
C GLY A 130 8.64 -9.49 -13.52
N VAL A 131 8.20 -10.25 -12.51
CA VAL A 131 6.87 -10.87 -12.51
C VAL A 131 5.81 -9.77 -12.54
N LYS A 132 4.73 -10.01 -13.29
CA LYS A 132 3.61 -9.08 -13.43
C LYS A 132 2.33 -9.69 -12.91
N PHE A 133 1.60 -8.92 -12.13
CA PHE A 133 0.23 -9.26 -11.72
C PHE A 133 -0.75 -8.41 -12.53
N ASP A 134 -1.56 -9.09 -13.35
CA ASP A 134 -2.71 -8.50 -14.02
C ASP A 134 -3.97 -8.84 -13.20
N PRO A 135 -4.66 -7.85 -12.59
CA PRO A 135 -5.86 -8.10 -11.80
C PRO A 135 -7.03 -8.66 -12.60
N GLU A 136 -7.02 -8.55 -13.94
CA GLU A 136 -8.00 -9.19 -14.81
C GLU A 136 -7.70 -10.67 -15.05
N LYS A 137 -6.45 -11.11 -14.80
CA LYS A 137 -5.95 -12.46 -15.05
C LYS A 137 -5.13 -13.01 -13.87
N PRO A 138 -5.70 -13.09 -12.65
CA PRO A 138 -4.98 -13.57 -11.47
C PRO A 138 -4.49 -15.02 -11.61
N GLN A 139 -5.15 -15.84 -12.43
CA GLN A 139 -4.74 -17.23 -12.66
C GLN A 139 -3.49 -17.35 -13.53
N ASP A 140 -3.28 -16.43 -14.48
CA ASP A 140 -2.06 -16.38 -15.30
C ASP A 140 -0.86 -16.04 -14.41
N TYR A 141 -1.06 -15.10 -13.48
CA TYR A 141 -0.06 -14.78 -12.44
C TYR A 141 0.30 -16.01 -11.62
N LEU A 142 -0.68 -16.72 -11.05
CA LEU A 142 -0.43 -17.94 -10.26
C LEU A 142 0.32 -19.00 -11.08
N THR A 143 -0.11 -19.24 -12.32
CA THR A 143 0.49 -20.25 -13.19
C THR A 143 1.96 -19.94 -13.49
N GLY A 144 2.30 -18.65 -13.70
CA GLY A 144 3.65 -18.18 -14.02
C GLY A 144 4.66 -18.25 -12.87
N LEU A 145 4.22 -18.46 -11.62
CA LEU A 145 5.11 -18.52 -10.47
C LEU A 145 5.76 -19.91 -10.35
N ALA A 146 7.09 -19.95 -10.20
CA ALA A 146 7.84 -21.19 -10.08
C ALA A 146 7.57 -21.94 -8.77
N ILE A 147 7.39 -21.21 -7.66
CA ILE A 147 7.16 -21.76 -6.32
C ILE A 147 5.78 -21.34 -5.84
N LYS A 148 4.91 -22.33 -5.65
CA LYS A 148 3.52 -22.21 -5.20
C LYS A 148 2.99 -23.55 -4.70
N LYS A 149 1.90 -23.51 -3.92
CA LYS A 149 1.16 -24.69 -3.46
C LYS A 149 -0.07 -24.99 -4.33
N ALA A 150 -0.71 -23.94 -4.84
CA ALA A 150 -1.86 -24.01 -5.75
C ALA A 150 -1.43 -24.04 -7.22
#